data_AF-A0A7S2VN80-F1
#
_entry.id   AF-A0A7S2VN80-F1
#
_cell.length_a   1.000
_cell.length_b   1.000
_cell.length_c   1.000
_cell.angle_alpha   90.00
_cell.angle_beta   90.00
_cell.angle_gamma   90.00
#
_symmetry.space_group_name_H-M   'P 1'
#
loop_
_entity.id
_entity.type
_entity.pdbx_description
1 polymer ?
#
loop_
_entity_poly.entity_id
_entity_poly.type
_entity_poly.pdbx_seq_one_letter_code
_entity_poly.pdbx_strand_id
1 'polypeptide(L)'
;WIGLTNLLDGLGEAWVLDLKMGTRTWTTKASEDKVESQAKKCKLQTGPLGVRVVGGKLRRPGAAPDAPLERVGYHHGQPVETEADLVTLLRDFLPTDALRTSARAQLESIEAWWKGLDCFALYASSLLMAHD
;
A
#
# COMPACT_ATOMS: atom_id res chain seq x y z
N TRP A 1 2.55 22.91 -8.62
CA TRP A 1 3.12 22.04 -7.56
C TRP A 1 2.32 22.25 -6.29
N ILE A 2 1.98 21.18 -5.58
CA ILE A 2 1.36 21.25 -4.25
C ILE A 2 2.49 21.05 -3.24
N GLY A 3 2.64 21.96 -2.27
CA GLY A 3 3.58 21.78 -1.17
C GLY A 3 2.97 20.82 -0.14
N LEU A 4 3.66 19.72 0.15
CA LEU A 4 3.23 18.71 1.11
C LEU A 4 4.39 18.41 2.06
N THR A 5 4.07 18.10 3.32
CA THR A 5 5.05 17.62 4.29
C THR A 5 5.68 16.31 3.82
N ASN A 6 7.00 16.18 3.97
CA ASN A 6 7.69 14.93 3.72
C ASN A 6 7.46 13.96 4.88
N LEU A 7 6.62 12.94 4.66
CA LEU A 7 6.30 11.94 5.69
C LEU A 7 7.48 11.01 6.02
N LEU A 8 8.54 11.00 5.22
CA LEU A 8 9.73 10.18 5.43
C LEU A 8 10.89 10.96 6.05
N ASP A 9 10.68 12.25 6.35
CA ASP A 9 11.71 13.09 6.95
C ASP A 9 12.10 12.56 8.33
N GLY A 10 13.40 12.44 8.58
CA GLY A 10 13.95 11.91 9.84
C GLY A 10 14.13 10.39 9.90
N LEU A 11 13.61 9.61 8.95
CA LEU A 11 13.91 8.18 8.86
C LEU A 11 15.34 7.97 8.34
N GLY A 12 16.08 7.06 8.97
CA GLY A 12 17.46 6.73 8.57
C GLY A 12 17.49 5.97 7.25
N GLU A 13 16.83 4.81 7.21
CA GLU A 13 16.63 4.03 6.00
C GLU A 13 15.15 3.69 5.87
N ALA A 14 14.39 4.52 5.14
CA ALA A 14 12.95 4.35 5.04
C ALA A 14 12.54 3.09 4.24
N TRP A 15 11.93 2.13 4.93
CA TRP A 15 11.15 1.05 4.35
C TRP A 15 9.78 1.61 4.02
N VAL A 16 9.32 1.47 2.77
CA VAL A 16 8.09 2.13 2.31
C VAL A 16 7.21 1.15 1.55
N LEU A 17 5.90 1.21 1.76
CA LEU A 17 4.92 0.48 0.98
C LEU A 17 3.75 1.38 0.59
N ASP A 18 3.46 1.47 -0.72
CA ASP A 18 2.29 2.15 -1.28
C ASP A 18 1.22 1.11 -1.62
N LEU A 19 0.13 1.15 -0.85
CA LEU A 19 -1.02 0.28 -0.99
C LEU A 19 -2.19 1.06 -1.57
N LYS A 20 -2.53 0.81 -2.84
CA LYS A 20 -3.74 1.34 -3.45
C LYS A 20 -4.96 0.70 -2.78
N MET A 21 -5.90 1.53 -2.34
CA MET A 21 -7.11 1.06 -1.67
C MET A 21 -8.33 1.10 -2.58
N GLY A 22 -9.27 0.21 -2.30
CA GLY A 22 -10.58 0.09 -2.93
C GLY A 22 -10.66 -1.06 -3.93
N THR A 23 -11.83 -1.71 -3.97
CA THR A 23 -12.22 -2.69 -4.99
C THR A 23 -12.47 -2.02 -6.36
N ARG A 24 -12.58 -0.69 -6.36
CA ARG A 24 -12.77 0.18 -7.52
C ARG A 24 -11.87 1.40 -7.40
N THR A 25 -11.16 1.74 -8.47
CA THR A 25 -10.18 2.85 -8.51
C THR A 25 -10.50 3.93 -9.54
N TRP A 26 -11.72 3.95 -10.09
CA TRP A 26 -12.20 5.01 -10.97
C TRP A 26 -13.38 5.74 -10.34
N THR A 27 -13.46 7.05 -10.57
CA THR A 27 -14.55 7.89 -10.06
C THR A 27 -15.85 7.64 -10.82
N THR A 28 -16.96 8.23 -10.37
CA THR A 28 -18.26 8.17 -11.06
C THR A 28 -18.29 8.96 -12.37
N LYS A 29 -17.34 9.87 -12.57
CA LYS A 29 -17.21 10.71 -13.77
C LYS A 29 -16.08 10.27 -14.71
N ALA A 30 -15.50 9.09 -14.48
CA ALA A 30 -14.42 8.57 -15.31
C ALA A 30 -14.93 8.24 -16.73
N SER A 31 -14.13 8.53 -17.75
CA SER A 31 -14.40 8.10 -19.12
C SER A 31 -14.38 6.58 -19.25
N GLU A 32 -15.03 6.03 -20.27
CA GLU A 32 -15.10 4.59 -20.51
C GLU A 32 -13.70 3.95 -20.62
N ASP A 33 -12.78 4.55 -21.38
CA ASP A 33 -11.39 4.10 -21.47
C ASP A 33 -10.69 4.05 -20.10
N LYS A 34 -10.98 5.06 -19.25
CA LYS A 34 -10.41 5.12 -17.90
C LYS A 34 -11.00 4.02 -17.02
N VAL A 35 -12.31 3.79 -17.11
CA VAL A 35 -12.99 2.70 -16.41
C VAL A 35 -12.38 1.36 -16.82
N GLU A 36 -12.25 1.10 -18.11
CA GLU A 36 -11.71 -0.17 -18.62
C GLU A 36 -10.26 -0.40 -18.16
N SER A 37 -9.40 0.60 -18.31
CA SER A 37 -8.00 0.50 -17.91
C SER A 37 -7.82 0.26 -16.41
N GLN A 38 -8.63 0.91 -15.55
CA GLN A 38 -8.57 0.71 -14.11
C GLN A 38 -9.21 -0.61 -13.69
N ALA A 39 -10.29 -1.04 -14.34
CA ALA A 39 -10.95 -2.31 -14.06
C ALA A 39 -10.00 -3.49 -14.32
N LYS A 40 -9.23 -3.47 -15.41
CA LYS A 40 -8.18 -4.48 -15.67
C LYS A 40 -7.18 -4.58 -14.51
N LYS A 41 -6.72 -3.44 -13.98
CA LYS A 41 -5.77 -3.38 -12.86
C LYS A 41 -6.36 -3.75 -11.50
N CYS A 42 -7.68 -3.71 -11.34
CA CYS A 42 -8.34 -4.18 -10.11
C CYS A 42 -8.48 -5.71 -10.14
N LYS A 43 -8.71 -6.32 -11.31
CA LYS A 43 -8.91 -7.79 -11.42
C LYS A 43 -7.66 -8.64 -11.19
N LEU A 44 -6.47 -8.10 -11.42
CA LEU A 44 -5.25 -8.91 -11.61
C LEU A 44 -4.47 -9.27 -10.34
N GLN A 45 -4.67 -8.61 -9.20
CA GLN A 45 -3.66 -8.63 -8.13
C GLN A 45 -4.25 -8.91 -6.74
N THR A 46 -5.04 -8.00 -6.20
CA THR A 46 -5.75 -8.21 -4.93
C THR A 46 -7.04 -7.38 -4.89
N GLY A 47 -7.58 -6.98 -6.05
CA GLY A 47 -8.76 -6.13 -6.08
C GLY A 47 -10.02 -6.72 -5.44
N PRO A 48 -10.25 -8.05 -5.41
CA PRO A 48 -11.30 -8.63 -4.57
C PRO A 48 -11.10 -8.36 -3.07
N LEU A 49 -9.85 -8.24 -2.61
CA LEU A 49 -9.49 -7.86 -1.23
C LEU A 49 -9.53 -6.33 -1.02
N GLY A 50 -9.74 -5.55 -2.09
CA GLY A 50 -9.80 -4.09 -2.02
C GLY A 50 -8.46 -3.41 -1.79
N VAL A 51 -7.34 -4.08 -2.09
CA VAL A 51 -5.99 -3.51 -1.97
C VAL A 51 -5.18 -3.85 -3.21
N ARG A 52 -4.10 -3.10 -3.51
CA ARG A 52 -3.06 -3.47 -4.49
C ARG A 52 -1.73 -2.84 -4.11
N VAL A 53 -0.67 -3.63 -4.15
CA VAL A 53 0.70 -3.13 -3.91
C VAL A 53 1.21 -2.39 -5.15
N VAL A 54 1.26 -1.06 -5.07
CA VAL A 54 1.67 -0.16 -6.16
C VAL A 54 3.18 -0.21 -6.32
N GLY A 55 3.88 -0.04 -5.20
CA GLY A 55 5.33 -0.05 -5.13
C GLY A 55 5.78 -0.08 -3.68
N GLY A 56 7.01 -0.54 -3.44
CA GLY A 56 7.60 -0.51 -2.12
C GLY A 56 9.09 -0.77 -2.13
N LYS A 57 9.71 -0.57 -0.98
CA LYS A 57 11.11 -0.86 -0.67
C LYS A 57 11.20 -1.48 0.72
N LEU A 58 11.82 -2.65 0.83
CA LEU A 58 12.00 -3.37 2.09
C LEU A 58 13.18 -4.35 2.01
N ARG A 59 13.61 -4.94 3.13
CA ARG A 59 14.46 -6.14 3.12
C ARG A 59 13.63 -7.37 3.40
N ARG A 60 14.00 -8.47 2.75
CA ARG A 60 13.47 -9.80 3.09
C ARG A 60 14.10 -10.32 4.37
N PRO A 61 13.42 -11.19 5.12
CA PRO A 61 14.02 -11.90 6.23
C PRO A 61 15.32 -12.59 5.83
N GLY A 62 16.36 -12.46 6.65
CA GLY A 62 17.67 -13.07 6.42
C GLY A 62 18.62 -12.31 5.49
N ALA A 63 18.20 -11.16 4.93
CA ALA A 63 19.14 -10.26 4.25
C ALA A 63 20.18 -9.70 5.23
N ALA A 64 21.39 -9.44 4.74
CA ALA A 64 22.42 -8.77 5.54
C ALA A 64 21.97 -7.35 5.95
N PRO A 65 22.36 -6.84 7.14
CA PRO A 65 21.93 -5.53 7.62
C PRO A 65 22.24 -4.35 6.70
N ASP A 66 23.25 -4.49 5.83
CA ASP A 66 23.74 -3.51 4.87
C ASP A 66 23.26 -3.77 3.43
N ALA A 67 22.49 -4.84 3.19
CA ALA A 67 21.96 -5.15 1.87
C ALA A 67 21.04 -4.02 1.37
N PRO A 68 21.04 -3.68 0.08
CA PRO A 68 20.12 -2.67 -0.44
C PRO A 68 18.66 -3.12 -0.29
N LEU A 69 17.75 -2.16 -0.08
CA LEU A 69 16.32 -2.45 -0.07
C LEU A 69 15.85 -3.00 -1.43
N GLU A 70 15.12 -4.12 -1.39
CA GLU A 70 14.46 -4.72 -2.55
C GLU A 70 13.27 -3.87 -2.97
N ARG A 71 13.11 -3.65 -4.28
CA ARG A 71 11.94 -2.96 -4.84
C ARG A 71 10.86 -3.96 -5.20
N VAL A 72 9.64 -3.74 -4.68
CA VAL A 72 8.49 -4.63 -4.87
C VAL A 72 7.28 -3.90 -5.44
N GLY A 73 6.28 -4.64 -5.94
CA GLY A 73 5.02 -4.09 -6.40
C GLY A 73 4.93 -3.87 -7.90
N TYR A 74 3.74 -3.48 -8.34
CA TYR A 74 3.39 -3.37 -9.75
C TYR A 74 4.34 -2.49 -10.58
N HIS A 75 4.76 -1.33 -10.06
CA HIS A 75 5.67 -0.42 -10.76
C HIS A 75 7.10 -0.94 -10.90
N HIS A 76 7.44 -2.02 -10.19
CA HIS A 76 8.77 -2.63 -10.22
C HIS A 76 8.76 -4.00 -10.90
N GLY A 77 7.67 -4.37 -11.58
CA GLY A 77 7.56 -5.66 -12.26
C GLY A 77 7.46 -6.86 -11.32
N GLN A 78 7.13 -6.62 -10.04
CA GLN A 78 6.99 -7.63 -8.99
C GLN A 78 5.57 -7.55 -8.41
N PRO A 79 4.52 -7.86 -9.20
CA PRO A 79 3.14 -7.76 -8.75
C PRO A 79 2.86 -8.76 -7.62
N VAL A 80 2.02 -8.36 -6.67
CA VAL A 80 1.49 -9.23 -5.63
C VAL A 80 0.10 -9.70 -6.08
N GLU A 81 -0.05 -11.00 -6.35
CA GLU A 81 -1.20 -11.55 -7.07
C GLU A 81 -2.17 -12.37 -6.20
N THR A 82 -1.76 -12.74 -4.99
CA THR A 82 -2.59 -13.53 -4.09
C THR A 82 -2.63 -12.93 -2.69
N GLU A 83 -3.64 -13.31 -1.91
CA GLU A 83 -3.70 -12.96 -0.48
C GLU A 83 -2.50 -13.52 0.29
N ALA A 84 -2.05 -14.74 -0.04
CA ALA A 84 -0.90 -15.35 0.59
C ALA A 84 0.39 -14.56 0.33
N ASP A 85 0.58 -14.07 -0.90
CA ASP A 85 1.73 -13.23 -1.25
C ASP A 85 1.66 -11.88 -0.55
N LEU A 86 0.46 -11.29 -0.44
CA LEU A 86 0.25 -10.05 0.30
C LEU A 86 0.58 -10.23 1.78
N VAL A 87 0.10 -11.30 2.41
CA VAL A 87 0.39 -11.61 3.81
C VAL A 87 1.88 -11.84 4.02
N THR A 88 2.54 -12.55 3.10
CA THR A 88 3.98 -12.77 3.14
C THR A 88 4.74 -11.45 3.04
N LEU A 89 4.38 -10.60 2.07
CA LEU A 89 4.99 -9.28 1.91
C LEU A 89 4.79 -8.40 3.14
N LEU A 90 3.59 -8.38 3.74
CA LEU A 90 3.33 -7.59 4.94
C LEU A 90 4.10 -8.10 6.16
N ARG A 91 4.36 -9.42 6.25
CA ARG A 91 5.22 -10.00 7.29
C ARG A 91 6.68 -9.63 7.09
N ASP A 92 7.15 -9.66 5.85
CA ASP A 92 8.51 -9.22 5.50
C ASP A 92 8.68 -7.72 5.79
N PHE A 93 7.66 -6.91 5.45
CA PHE A 93 7.64 -5.48 5.68
C PHE A 93 7.55 -5.13 7.17
N LEU A 94 6.81 -5.90 7.98
CA LEU A 94 6.65 -5.68 9.42
C LEU A 94 7.25 -6.87 10.19
N PRO A 95 8.58 -6.99 10.25
CA PRO A 95 9.24 -8.21 10.73
C PRO A 95 9.05 -8.49 12.22
N THR A 96 8.82 -7.45 13.04
CA THR A 96 8.68 -7.58 14.50
C THR A 96 7.22 -7.50 14.95
N ASP A 97 6.92 -8.11 16.10
CA ASP A 97 5.58 -8.00 16.71
C ASP A 97 5.24 -6.55 17.08
N ALA A 98 6.23 -5.77 17.54
CA ALA A 98 6.03 -4.36 17.85
C ALA A 98 5.56 -3.56 16.62
N LEU A 99 6.17 -3.78 15.45
CA LEU A 99 5.77 -3.16 14.20
C LEU A 99 4.36 -3.60 13.78
N ARG A 100 4.05 -4.91 13.88
CA ARG A 100 2.71 -5.44 13.56
C ARG A 100 1.62 -4.87 14.47
N THR A 101 1.88 -4.77 15.77
CA THR A 101 0.95 -4.18 16.74
C THR A 101 0.74 -2.70 16.49
N SER A 102 1.82 -1.94 16.24
CA SER A 102 1.74 -0.51 15.91
C SER A 102 0.96 -0.27 14.62
N ALA A 103 1.27 -1.02 13.54
CA ALA A 103 0.56 -0.91 12.27
C ALA A 103 -0.93 -1.26 12.41
N ARG A 104 -1.26 -2.31 13.16
CA ARG A 104 -2.65 -2.69 13.45
C ARG A 104 -3.40 -1.56 14.16
N ALA A 105 -2.85 -0.99 15.21
CA ALA A 105 -3.49 0.10 15.95
C ALA A 105 -3.74 1.33 15.06
N GLN A 106 -2.79 1.68 14.20
CA GLN A 106 -2.96 2.78 13.24
C GLN A 106 -4.03 2.47 12.19
N LEU A 107 -4.07 1.24 11.66
CA LEU A 107 -5.11 0.81 10.72
C LEU A 107 -6.50 0.80 11.35
N GLU A 108 -6.63 0.37 12.61
CA GLU A 108 -7.89 0.43 13.37
C GLU A 108 -8.36 1.88 13.56
N SER A 109 -7.44 2.82 13.80
CA SER A 109 -7.77 4.25 13.87
C SER A 109 -8.24 4.80 12.52
N ILE A 110 -7.60 4.42 11.41
CA ILE A 110 -8.01 4.84 10.06
C ILE A 110 -9.38 4.25 9.72
N GLU A 111 -9.63 2.99 10.06
CA GLU A 111 -10.92 2.33 9.85
C GLU A 111 -12.03 3.02 10.65
N ALA A 112 -11.77 3.36 11.92
CA ALA A 112 -12.72 4.08 12.76
C ALA A 112 -13.05 5.47 12.18
N TRP A 113 -12.04 6.22 11.74
CA TRP A 113 -12.23 7.50 11.04
C TRP A 113 -13.06 7.33 9.76
N TRP A 114 -12.75 6.29 8.97
CA TRP A 114 -13.45 6.00 7.71
C TRP A 114 -14.93 5.68 7.92
N LYS A 115 -15.27 4.90 8.95
CA LYS A 115 -16.66 4.57 9.30
C LYS A 115 -17.49 5.79 9.70
N GLY A 116 -16.85 6.86 10.15
CA GLY A 116 -17.49 8.14 10.47
C GLY A 116 -17.53 9.14 9.31
N LEU A 117 -16.95 8.82 8.14
CA LEU A 117 -16.84 9.74 7.02
C LEU A 117 -18.09 9.67 6.13
N ASP A 118 -18.80 10.78 5.96
CA ASP A 118 -20.06 10.87 5.19
C ASP A 118 -20.00 11.80 3.98
N CYS A 119 -18.93 12.59 3.85
CA CYS A 119 -18.82 13.69 2.89
C CYS A 119 -17.84 13.44 1.75
N PHE A 120 -17.04 12.37 1.81
CA PHE A 120 -16.03 12.06 0.78
C PHE A 120 -16.07 10.60 0.34
N ALA A 121 -15.89 10.39 -0.96
CA ALA A 121 -15.57 9.08 -1.53
C ALA A 121 -14.17 9.15 -2.16
N LEU A 122 -13.20 8.45 -1.55
CA LEU A 122 -11.82 8.43 -2.05
C LEU A 122 -11.64 7.29 -3.05
N TYR A 123 -11.46 7.65 -4.33
CA TYR A 123 -11.11 6.70 -5.37
C TYR A 123 -9.62 6.78 -5.66
N ALA A 124 -9.00 5.63 -5.87
CA ALA A 124 -7.58 5.57 -6.19
C ALA A 124 -6.70 6.30 -5.15
N SER A 125 -7.11 6.31 -3.88
CA SER A 125 -6.25 6.72 -2.77
C SER A 125 -5.32 5.57 -2.39
N SER A 126 -4.23 5.92 -1.70
CA SER A 126 -3.28 4.95 -1.18
C SER A 126 -3.16 5.09 0.34
N LEU A 127 -2.91 3.97 1.02
CA LEU A 127 -2.24 3.97 2.30
C LEU A 127 -0.74 3.93 2.03
N LEU A 128 -0.01 4.90 2.58
CA LEU A 128 1.45 4.90 2.58
C LEU A 128 1.92 4.44 3.95
N MET A 129 2.62 3.31 3.99
CA MET A 129 3.22 2.78 5.22
C MET A 129 4.73 3.04 5.17
N ALA A 130 5.31 3.46 6.28
CA ALA A 130 6.75 3.64 6.40
C ALA A 130 7.28 3.35 7.82
N HIS A 131 8.50 2.84 7.90
CA HIS A 131 9.29 2.66 9.13
C HIS A 131 10.78 2.53 8.76
N ASP A 132 11.65 2.40 9.75
CA ASP A 132 13.10 2.15 9.61
C ASP A 132 13.65 1.19 10.68
#